data_AF-U1R6Z1-F1
#
_entry.id   AF-U1R6Z1-F1
#
_cell.length_a   1.000
_cell.length_b   1.000
_cell.length_c   1.000
_cell.angle_alpha   90.00
_cell.angle_beta   90.00
_cell.angle_gamma   90.00
#
_symmetry.space_group_name_H-M   'P 1'
#
loop_
_entity.id
_entity.type
_entity.pdbx_description
1 polymer ?
#
loop_
_entity_poly.entity_id
_entity_poly.type
_entity_poly.pdbx_seq_one_letter_code
_entity_poly.pdbx_strand_id
1 'polypeptide(L)'
;MNSTAYTKLVGGVNMRIGMRKPSLKKSLKARTTGRAKRALKKAVNPLYGRKGMGFIRNPKRSIKNRIYKRTTFSIWDILKKIK
;
A
#
# COMPACT_ATOMS: atom_id res chain seq x y z
N MET A 1 -1.29 28.07 8.36
CA MET A 1 -0.05 27.47 7.81
C MET A 1 -0.40 26.19 7.04
N ASN A 2 -0.13 26.16 5.74
CA ASN A 2 -0.60 25.13 4.81
C ASN A 2 -0.13 23.72 5.21
N SER A 3 -1.06 22.76 5.23
CA SER A 3 -0.87 21.33 5.54
C SER A 3 0.33 20.68 4.80
N THR A 4 0.73 21.26 3.67
CA THR A 4 1.87 20.87 2.85
C THR A 4 3.24 21.11 3.52
N ALA A 5 3.38 22.10 4.41
CA ALA A 5 4.67 22.50 4.99
C ALA A 5 5.16 21.56 6.12
N TYR A 6 4.27 21.07 6.98
CA TYR A 6 4.60 20.14 8.07
C TYR A 6 5.05 18.74 7.57
N THR A 7 4.65 18.36 6.36
CA THR A 7 5.03 17.07 5.76
C THR A 7 6.46 17.03 5.20
N LYS A 8 7.10 18.20 5.00
CA LYS A 8 8.49 18.32 4.54
C LYS A 8 9.52 18.33 5.69
N LEU A 9 9.13 18.75 6.90
CA LEU A 9 10.05 18.98 8.03
C LEU A 9 10.21 17.78 8.98
N VAL A 10 9.17 16.97 9.17
CA VAL A 10 9.21 15.80 10.06
C VAL A 10 8.80 14.60 9.22
N GLY A 11 9.74 13.69 8.93
CA GLY A 11 9.57 12.60 7.98
C GLY A 11 8.36 11.67 8.20
N GLY A 12 7.19 12.14 7.76
CA GLY A 12 5.98 11.43 7.37
C GLY A 12 5.38 10.49 8.40
N VAL A 13 4.50 11.02 9.26
CA VAL A 13 3.53 10.22 10.01
C VAL A 13 2.15 10.86 9.88
N ASN A 14 1.59 10.82 8.67
CA ASN A 14 0.16 11.08 8.46
C ASN A 14 -0.59 9.80 8.86
N MET A 15 -0.69 9.53 10.16
CA MET A 15 -1.49 8.42 10.70
C MET A 15 -2.96 8.72 10.44
N ARG A 16 -3.58 7.94 9.57
CA ARG A 16 -5.02 7.99 9.33
C ARG A 16 -5.62 6.81 10.07
N ILE A 17 -6.58 7.08 10.95
CA ILE A 17 -7.36 6.06 11.65
C ILE A 17 -8.72 5.98 10.94
N GLY A 18 -9.20 4.75 10.69
CA GLY A 18 -10.51 4.52 10.06
C GLY A 18 -10.47 4.05 8.60
N MET A 19 -11.45 4.48 7.80
CA MET A 19 -11.75 3.92 6.48
C MET A 19 -10.71 4.31 5.42
N ARG A 20 -10.17 3.31 4.71
CA ARG A 20 -9.32 3.56 3.53
C ARG A 20 -10.15 4.08 2.36
N LYS A 21 -9.69 5.14 1.70
CA LYS A 21 -10.34 5.66 0.48
C LYS A 21 -10.24 4.63 -0.66
N PRO A 22 -11.37 4.04 -1.13
CA PRO A 22 -11.35 3.17 -2.29
C PRO A 22 -11.06 3.98 -3.55
N SER A 23 -10.48 3.33 -4.57
CA SER A 23 -10.29 3.97 -5.89
C SER A 23 -10.52 2.95 -7.00
N LEU A 24 -11.64 3.11 -7.72
CA LEU A 24 -12.10 2.16 -8.74
C LEU A 24 -11.11 2.07 -9.91
N LYS A 25 -10.66 3.21 -10.43
CA LYS A 25 -9.67 3.28 -11.51
C LYS A 25 -8.37 2.54 -11.18
N LYS A 26 -7.87 2.66 -9.93
CA LYS A 26 -6.65 1.96 -9.50
C LYS A 26 -6.88 0.46 -9.33
N SER A 27 -8.06 0.07 -8.83
CA SER A 27 -8.44 -1.33 -8.72
C SER A 27 -8.47 -2.03 -10.08
N LEU A 28 -9.13 -1.42 -11.08
CA LEU A 28 -9.21 -1.96 -12.44
C LEU A 28 -7.83 -2.04 -13.11
N LYS A 29 -7.02 -0.96 -13.05
CA LYS A 29 -5.65 -0.98 -13.58
C LYS A 29 -4.76 -2.05 -12.92
N ALA A 30 -4.95 -2.31 -11.63
CA ALA A 30 -4.17 -3.33 -10.93
C ALA A 30 -4.47 -4.76 -11.43
N ARG A 31 -5.69 -4.99 -11.93
CA ARG A 31 -6.17 -6.26 -12.47
C ARG A 31 -5.78 -6.47 -13.95
N THR A 32 -5.73 -5.41 -14.75
CA THR A 32 -5.39 -5.47 -16.17
C THR A 32 -3.89 -5.18 -16.41
N THR A 33 -3.56 -3.98 -16.88
CA THR A 33 -2.21 -3.59 -17.32
C THR A 33 -1.15 -3.73 -16.23
N GLY A 34 -1.51 -3.46 -14.98
CA GLY A 34 -0.61 -3.67 -13.83
C GLY A 34 -0.29 -5.14 -13.57
N ARG A 35 -1.21 -6.06 -13.86
CA ARG A 35 -0.97 -7.50 -13.74
C ARG A 35 0.05 -7.98 -14.78
N ALA A 36 -0.14 -7.59 -16.04
CA ALA A 36 0.76 -7.94 -17.13
C ALA A 36 2.20 -7.45 -16.87
N LYS A 37 2.37 -6.18 -16.47
CA LYS A 37 3.69 -5.63 -16.14
C LYS A 37 4.39 -6.36 -14.99
N ARG A 38 3.64 -6.81 -13.97
CA ARG A 38 4.20 -7.59 -12.86
C ARG A 38 4.63 -8.99 -13.28
N ALA A 39 3.90 -9.63 -14.19
CA ALA A 39 4.25 -10.95 -14.71
C ALA A 39 5.61 -10.91 -15.43
N LEU A 40 5.81 -9.93 -16.32
CA LEU A 40 7.09 -9.73 -17.00
C LEU A 40 8.24 -9.47 -16.02
N LYS A 41 8.03 -8.62 -15.02
CA LYS A 41 9.07 -8.33 -14.01
C LYS A 41 9.41 -9.54 -13.14
N LYS A 42 8.46 -10.44 -12.89
CA LYS A 42 8.70 -11.71 -12.19
C LYS A 42 9.51 -12.69 -13.05
N ALA A 43 9.25 -12.74 -14.35
CA ALA A 43 9.97 -13.62 -15.28
C ALA A 43 11.45 -13.23 -15.40
N VAL A 44 11.76 -11.93 -15.34
CA VAL A 44 13.14 -11.43 -15.50
C VAL A 44 13.92 -11.37 -14.18
N ASN A 45 13.26 -11.17 -13.03
CA ASN A 45 13.94 -11.03 -11.75
C ASN A 45 13.44 -12.07 -10.73
N PRO A 46 14.26 -13.09 -10.39
CA PRO A 46 13.87 -14.15 -9.47
C PRO A 46 13.66 -13.67 -8.02
N LEU A 47 14.21 -12.49 -7.64
CA LEU A 47 13.99 -11.88 -6.32
C LEU A 47 12.74 -10.98 -6.27
N TYR A 48 12.05 -10.74 -7.39
CA TYR A 48 10.89 -9.84 -7.43
C TYR A 48 9.65 -10.48 -6.80
N GLY A 49 9.11 -9.84 -5.75
CA GLY A 49 7.86 -10.26 -5.12
C GLY A 49 8.00 -11.44 -4.13
N ARG A 50 9.21 -11.84 -3.77
CA ARG A 50 9.45 -12.81 -2.68
C ARG A 50 9.04 -12.23 -1.32
N LYS A 51 8.58 -13.10 -0.41
CA LYS A 51 8.25 -12.73 0.97
C LYS A 51 9.52 -12.15 1.64
N GLY A 52 9.37 -11.10 2.45
CA GLY A 52 10.49 -10.46 3.18
C GLY A 52 11.23 -9.35 2.43
N MET A 53 11.18 -9.30 1.10
CA MET A 53 11.92 -8.31 0.28
C MET A 53 11.58 -6.83 0.59
N GLY A 54 10.38 -6.57 1.12
CA GLY A 54 9.98 -5.22 1.53
C GLY A 54 10.76 -4.68 2.73
N PHE A 55 11.19 -5.56 3.64
CA PHE A 55 12.00 -5.18 4.80
C PHE A 55 13.46 -4.95 4.40
N ILE A 56 14.00 -5.86 3.57
CA ILE A 56 15.36 -5.75 3.01
C ILE A 56 15.52 -4.47 2.19
N ARG A 57 14.55 -4.13 1.33
CA ARG A 57 14.63 -2.96 0.45
C ARG A 57 14.35 -1.64 1.16
N ASN A 58 13.41 -1.61 2.12
CA ASN A 58 13.09 -0.37 2.86
C ASN A 58 12.42 -0.69 4.22
N PRO A 59 13.20 -0.79 5.30
CA PRO A 59 12.67 -1.18 6.62
C PRO A 59 11.72 -0.12 7.20
N LYS A 60 12.07 1.17 7.11
CA LYS A 60 11.26 2.29 7.62
C LYS A 60 9.86 2.32 7.00
N ARG A 61 9.76 2.12 5.68
CA ARG A 61 8.48 2.07 4.97
C ARG A 61 7.67 0.82 5.29
N SER A 62 8.35 -0.31 5.46
CA SER A 62 7.71 -1.59 5.82
C SER A 62 7.00 -1.49 7.17
N ILE A 63 7.68 -0.94 8.18
CA ILE A 63 7.13 -0.73 9.52
C ILE A 63 5.93 0.22 9.48
N LYS A 64 6.07 1.38 8.81
CA LYS A 64 4.97 2.35 8.67
C LYS A 64 3.73 1.76 7.99
N ASN A 65 3.92 1.00 6.90
CA ASN A 65 2.82 0.33 6.20
C ASN A 65 2.14 -0.74 7.06
N ARG A 66 2.89 -1.44 7.93
CA ARG A 66 2.34 -2.41 8.87
C ARG A 66 1.45 -1.74 9.90
N ILE A 67 1.89 -0.63 10.48
CA ILE A 67 1.11 0.16 11.44
C ILE A 67 -0.16 0.70 10.76
N TYR A 68 -0.03 1.36 9.60
CA TYR A 68 -1.18 1.85 8.82
C TYR A 68 -2.21 0.76 8.53
N LYS A 69 -1.77 -0.46 8.18
CA LYS A 69 -2.67 -1.58 7.87
C LYS A 69 -3.43 -2.10 9.09
N ARG A 70 -2.85 -2.01 10.28
CA ARG A 70 -3.49 -2.42 11.55
C ARG A 70 -4.51 -1.39 12.03
N THR A 71 -4.24 -0.10 11.81
CA THR A 71 -5.07 1.01 12.30
C THR A 71 -6.15 1.46 11.31
N THR A 72 -6.27 0.83 10.14
CA THR A 72 -7.27 1.17 9.11
C THR A 72 -8.00 -0.05 8.58
N PHE A 73 -9.28 0.12 8.24
CA PHE A 73 -10.12 -0.91 7.65
C PHE A 73 -10.62 -0.49 6.26
N SER A 74 -10.94 -1.46 5.41
CA SER A 74 -11.52 -1.20 4.09
C SER A 74 -13.01 -1.53 4.10
N ILE A 75 -13.83 -0.81 3.33
CA ILE A 75 -15.25 -1.13 3.13
C ILE A 75 -15.43 -2.57 2.63
N TRP A 76 -14.52 -3.01 1.76
CA TRP A 76 -14.48 -4.38 1.23
C TRP A 76 -14.24 -5.44 2.31
N ASP A 77 -13.56 -5.08 3.41
CA ASP A 77 -13.32 -6.01 4.53
C ASP A 77 -14.60 -6.18 5.36
N ILE A 78 -15.44 -5.15 5.44
CA ILE A 78 -16.76 -5.18 6.09
C ILE A 78 -17.75 -5.98 5.24
N LEU A 79 -17.82 -5.69 3.93
CA LEU A 79 -18.73 -6.40 3.01
C LEU A 79 -18.46 -7.92 2.97
N LYS A 80 -17.21 -8.35 3.15
CA LYS A 80 -16.84 -9.76 3.26
C LYS A 80 -17.29 -10.44 4.56
N LYS A 81 -17.52 -9.68 5.63
CA LYS A 81 -17.96 -10.20 6.94
C LYS A 81 -19.49 -10.27 7.06
N ILE A 82 -20.20 -9.51 6.23
CA ILE A 82 -21.66 -9.46 6.19
C ILE A 82 -22.24 -10.54 5.26
N LYS A 83 -21.40 -11.19 4.45
CA LYS A 83 -21.75 -12.33 3.61
C LYS A 83 -21.46 -13.65 4.33
#